data_AF-A0A961E8Z8-F1
#
_entry.id   AF-A0A961E8Z8-F1
#
_cell.length_a   1.000
_cell.length_b   1.000
_cell.length_c   1.000
_cell.angle_alpha   90.00
_cell.angle_beta   90.00
_cell.angle_gamma   90.00
#
_symmetry.space_group_name_H-M   'P 1'
#
loop_
_entity.id
_entity.type
_entity.pdbx_description
1 polymer ?
#
loop_
_entity_poly.entity_id
_entity_poly.type
_entity_poly.pdbx_seq_one_letter_code
_entity_poly.pdbx_strand_id
1 'polypeptide(L)' 'MATLTIRNLPDETQRALKARAARNDRSMEAEVRDILQNAVASEQDFITGWLASAESLRGEFTLPDRSAARHVDLA' A
#
# COMPACT_ATOMS: atom_id res chain seq x y z
N MET A 1 -3.62 16.36 -10.46
CA MET A 1 -2.32 15.76 -10.82
C MET A 1 -1.29 16.29 -9.85
N ALA A 2 -0.62 15.42 -9.11
CA ALA A 2 0.49 15.83 -8.25
C ALA A 2 1.78 15.79 -9.07
N THR A 3 2.59 16.84 -8.98
CA THR A 3 3.89 16.94 -9.64
C THR A 3 4.98 16.91 -8.58
N LEU A 4 5.91 15.96 -8.68
CA LEU A 4 7.07 15.85 -7.80
C LEU A 4 8.33 16.28 -8.57
N THR A 5 9.11 17.19 -8.00
CA THR A 5 10.41 17.59 -8.56
C THR A 5 11.53 17.14 -7.64
N ILE A 6 12.41 16.28 -8.14
CA ILE A 6 13.59 15.80 -7.41
C ILE A 6 14.79 16.62 -7.90
N ARG A 7 15.38 17.43 -7.01
CA ARG A 7 16.56 18.24 -7.32
C ARG A 7 17.84 17.47 -6.99
N ASN A 8 18.91 17.75 -7.73
CA ASN A 8 20.25 17.18 -7.51
C ASN A 8 20.27 15.64 -7.52
N LEU A 9 19.49 15.02 -8.40
CA LEU A 9 19.54 13.57 -8.58
C LEU A 9 20.89 13.17 -9.19
N PRO A 10 21.66 12.25 -8.57
CA PRO A 10 22.93 11.81 -9.13
C PRO A 10 22.75 11.22 -10.54
N ASP A 11 23.64 11.57 -11.47
CA ASP A 11 23.56 11.12 -12.87
C ASP A 11 23.55 9.60 -13.01
N GLU A 12 24.26 8.90 -12.12
CA GLU A 12 24.24 7.43 -12.05
C GLU A 12 22.85 6.87 -11.74
N THR A 13 22.10 7.54 -10.85
CA THR A 13 20.75 7.13 -10.47
C THR A 13 19.79 7.39 -11.63
N GLN A 14 19.94 8.53 -12.31
CA GLN A 14 19.13 8.82 -13.51
C GLN A 14 19.36 7.78 -14.62
N ARG A 15 20.63 7.41 -14.87
CA ARG A 15 20.97 6.37 -15.85
C ARG A 15 20.41 5.00 -15.46
N ALA A 16 20.54 4.62 -14.19
CA ALA A 16 20.00 3.36 -13.68
C ALA A 16 18.47 3.30 -13.80
N LEU A 17 17.76 4.39 -13.48
CA LEU A 17 16.31 4.51 -13.65
C LEU A 17 15.89 4.38 -15.12
N LYS A 18 16.60 5.05 -16.03
CA LYS A 18 16.32 4.95 -17.47
C LYS A 18 16.52 3.52 -17.99
N ALA A 19 17.60 2.86 -17.58
CA ALA A 19 17.86 1.46 -17.95
C ALA A 19 16.80 0.51 -17.37
N ARG A 20 16.35 0.74 -16.14
CA ARG A 20 15.27 -0.04 -15.50
C ARG A 20 13.93 0.15 -16.21
N ALA A 21 13.58 1.38 -16.56
CA ALA A 21 12.36 1.69 -17.30
C ALA A 21 12.33 0.99 -18.67
N ALA A 22 13.45 1.00 -19.40
CA ALA A 22 13.60 0.29 -20.67
C ALA A 22 13.45 -1.24 -20.51
N ARG A 23 13.97 -1.82 -19.43
CA ARG A 23 13.78 -3.26 -19.14
C ARG A 23 12.34 -3.63 -18.84
N ASN A 24 11.57 -2.71 -18.28
CA ASN A 24 10.16 -2.91 -17.91
C ASN A 24 9.19 -2.40 -18.99
N ASP A 25 9.70 -2.06 -20.17
CA ASP A 25 8.93 -1.55 -21.32
C ASP A 25 7.98 -0.40 -20.98
N ARG A 26 8.46 0.55 -20.17
CA ARG A 26 7.69 1.71 -19.72
C ARG A 26 8.51 2.99 -19.71
N SER A 27 7.83 4.13 -19.65
CA SER A 27 8.49 5.43 -19.54
C SER A 27 9.22 5.57 -18.20
N MET A 28 10.23 6.44 -18.15
CA MET A 28 10.96 6.73 -16.92
C MET A 28 10.03 7.27 -15.81
N GLU A 29 9.03 8.07 -16.19
CA GLU A 29 8.02 8.57 -15.25
C GLU A 29 7.14 7.44 -14.69
N ALA A 30 6.72 6.51 -15.55
CA ALA A 30 5.96 5.34 -15.12
C ALA A 30 6.78 4.45 -14.17
N GLU A 31 8.08 4.28 -14.45
CA GLU A 31 9.01 3.55 -13.57
C GLU A 31 9.14 4.22 -12.20
N VAL A 32 9.38 5.52 -12.15
CA VAL A 32 9.52 6.26 -10.89
C VAL A 32 8.21 6.21 -10.09
N ARG A 33 7.07 6.36 -10.77
CA ARG A 33 5.76 6.25 -10.12
C ARG A 33 5.55 4.88 -9.47
N ASP A 34 5.86 3.81 -10.18
CA ASP A 34 5.71 2.45 -9.66
C ASP A 34 6.67 2.15 -8.50
N ILE A 35 7.91 2.62 -8.58
CA ILE A 35 8.87 2.52 -7.46
C ILE A 35 8.31 3.23 -6.22
N LEU A 36 7.82 4.46 -6.37
CA LEU A 36 7.25 5.21 -5.26
C LEU A 36 6.00 4.53 -4.69
N GLN A 37 5.09 4.06 -5.54
CA GLN A 37 3.89 3.33 -5.11
C GLN A 37 4.24 2.10 -4.30
N ASN A 38 5.17 1.27 -4.79
CA ASN A 38 5.57 0.06 -4.09
C ASN A 38 6.31 0.36 -2.77
N ALA A 39 7.16 1.39 -2.74
CA ALA A 39 7.87 1.80 -1.54
C ALA A 39 6.92 2.31 -0.44
N VAL A 40 5.87 3.06 -0.81
CA VAL A 40 4.87 3.52 0.16
C VAL A 40 3.80 2.47 0.46
N ALA A 41 3.54 1.52 -0.44
CA ALA A 41 2.59 0.45 -0.23
C ALA A 41 3.04 -0.52 0.86
N SER A 42 4.34 -0.78 1.00
CA SER A 42 4.87 -1.53 2.14
C SER A 42 4.71 -0.80 3.48
N GLU A 43 4.54 0.52 3.46
CA GLU A 43 4.22 1.33 4.65
C GLU A 43 2.72 1.55 4.84
N GLN A 44 1.86 1.11 3.90
CA GLN A 44 0.43 1.20 4.07
C GLN A 44 0.01 0.29 5.23
N ASP A 45 -0.34 0.96 6.32
CA ASP A 45 -0.82 0.42 7.58
C ASP A 45 -1.72 -0.80 7.33
N PHE A 46 -1.34 -1.94 7.92
CA PHE A 46 -2.09 -3.21 7.85
C PHE A 46 -3.59 -2.98 8.05
N ILE A 47 -3.96 -2.07 8.96
CA ILE A 47 -5.34 -1.72 9.26
C ILE A 47 -6.06 -1.16 8.03
N THR A 48 -5.41 -0.30 7.25
CA THR A 48 -5.99 0.32 6.05
C THR A 48 -6.23 -0.73 4.95
N GLY A 49 -5.24 -1.62 4.73
CA GLY A 49 -5.38 -2.73 3.79
C GLY A 49 -6.46 -3.74 4.19
N TRP A 50 -6.54 -4.06 5.47
CA TRP A 50 -7.60 -4.90 6.03
C TRP A 50 -8.99 -4.27 5.87
N LEU A 51 -9.14 -2.98 6.20
CA LEU A 51 -10.40 -2.24 6.05
C LEU A 51 -10.89 -2.17 4.60
N ALA A 52 -9.98 -1.97 3.64
CA ALA A 52 -10.32 -1.96 2.22
C ALA A 52 -10.79 -3.34 1.74
N SER A 53 -10.14 -4.42 2.21
CA SER A 53 -10.53 -5.79 1.88
C SER A 53 -11.89 -6.17 2.47
N ALA A 54 -12.16 -5.71 3.69
CA ALA A 54 -13.41 -5.92 4.41
C ALA A 54 -14.60 -5.08 3.87
N GLU A 55 -14.36 -4.12 2.97
CA GLU A 55 -15.42 -3.30 2.36
C GLU A 55 -16.49 -4.15 1.67
N SER A 56 -16.08 -5.22 0.97
CA SER A 56 -17.01 -6.16 0.34
C SER A 56 -17.92 -6.89 1.34
N LEU A 57 -17.51 -6.95 2.60
CA LEU A 57 -18.26 -7.54 3.70
C LEU A 57 -19.09 -6.49 4.44
N ARG A 58 -19.04 -5.20 4.11
CA ARG A 58 -19.90 -4.22 4.79
C ARG A 58 -21.38 -4.45 4.43
N GLY A 59 -22.23 -4.33 5.43
CA GLY A 59 -23.67 -4.51 5.30
C GLY A 59 -24.39 -4.28 6.62
N GLU A 60 -25.71 -4.37 6.60
CA GLU A 60 -26.51 -4.40 7.82
C GLU A 60 -26.36 -5.76 8.48
N PHE A 61 -25.63 -5.78 9.59
CA PHE A 61 -25.48 -6.97 10.41
C PHE A 61 -26.44 -6.91 11.59
N THR A 62 -27.19 -7.99 11.79
CA THR A 62 -27.93 -8.18 13.04
C THR A 62 -26.90 -8.37 14.16
N LEU A 63 -26.82 -7.39 15.06
CA LEU A 63 -26.01 -7.52 16.26
C LEU A 63 -26.54 -8.69 17.10
N PRO A 64 -25.71 -9.69 17.42
CA PRO A 64 -26.15 -10.80 18.25
C PRO A 64 -26.46 -10.31 19.66
N ASP A 65 -27.37 -11.02 20.33
CA ASP A 65 -27.67 -10.78 21.73
C ASP A 65 -26.40 -10.91 22.57
N ARG A 66 -26.23 -9.99 23.52
CA ARG A 66 -25.09 -10.03 24.45
C ARG A 66 -25.19 -11.30 25.31
N SER A 67 -24.27 -12.23 25.12
CA SER A 67 -24.14 -13.39 25.99
C SER A 67 -23.41 -13.03 27.28
N ALA A 68 -23.67 -13.79 28.35
CA ALA A 68 -22.84 -13.73 29.55
C ALA A 68 -21.36 -14.03 29.19
N ALA A 69 -20.44 -13.44 29.95
CA ALA A 69 -19.02 -13.73 29.80
C ALA A 69 -18.77 -15.23 29.95
N ARG A 70 -17.94 -15.82 29.08
CA ARG A 70 -17.51 -17.22 29.25
C ARG A 70 -16.71 -17.35 30.55
N HIS A 71 -16.84 -18.50 31.21
CA HIS A 71 -16.01 -18.85 32.34
C HIS A 71 -14.54 -18.85 31.90
N VAL A 72 -13.68 -18.11 32.59
CA VAL A 72 -12.25 -18.14 32.36
C VAL A 72 -11.69 -19.28 33.19
N ASP A 73 -11.21 -20.33 32.54
CA ASP A 73 -10.53 -21.42 33.23
C ASP A 73 -9.12 -20.95 33.61
N LEU A 74 -9.02 -20.39 34.81
CA LEU A 74 -7.77 -20.06 35.48
C LEU A 74 -7.35 -21.29 36.30
N ALA A 75 -6.77 -22.29 35.64
CA ALA A 75 -6.13 -23.44 36.28
C ALA A 75 -4.60 -23.29 36.23
#